data_AF-A0A957ZWI1-F1
#
_entry.id   AF-A0A957ZWI1-F1
#
_cell.length_a   1.000
_cell.length_b   1.000
_cell.length_c   1.000
_cell.angle_alpha   90.00
_cell.angle_beta   90.00
_cell.angle_gamma   90.00
#
_symmetry.space_group_name_H-M   'P 1'
#
loop_
_entity.id
_entity.type
_entity.pdbx_description
1 polymer ?
#
loop_
_entity_poly.entity_id
_entity_poly.type
_entity_poly.pdbx_seq_one_letter_code
_entity_poly.pdbx_strand_id
1 'polypeptide(L)' 'MNTLPSRPTWIEIDAAALRDNAAHLRRIIGPHVMLMAVVKANAYGHDAALVAPLV' A
#
# COMPACT_ATOMS: atom_id res chain seq x y z
N MET A 1 -11.27 18.42 14.98
CA MET A 1 -10.51 19.58 14.45
C MET A 1 -9.94 19.14 13.11
N ASN A 2 -10.43 19.69 11.99
CA ASN A 2 -9.93 19.33 10.66
C ASN A 2 -9.29 20.58 10.05
N THR A 3 -7.97 20.70 10.18
CA THR A 3 -7.20 21.80 9.57
C THR A 3 -6.75 21.37 8.20
N LEU A 4 -7.23 22.05 7.16
CA LEU A 4 -6.67 21.92 5.81
C LEU A 4 -5.17 22.26 5.86
N PRO A 5 -4.30 21.51 5.16
CA PRO A 5 -2.86 21.76 5.19
C PRO A 5 -2.54 23.16 4.66
N SER A 6 -1.64 23.87 5.35
CA SER A 6 -1.22 25.24 4.99
C SER A 6 -0.27 25.32 3.79
N ARG A 7 0.12 24.18 3.22
CA ARG A 7 1.01 24.06 2.07
C ARG A 7 0.36 23.20 0.98
N PRO A 8 0.64 23.47 -0.31
CA PRO A 8 0.10 22.70 -1.42
C PRO A 8 0.86 21.39 -1.67
N THR A 9 1.72 20.96 -0.74
CA THR A 9 2.55 19.76 -0.91
C THR A 9 1.87 18.57 -0.26
N TRP A 10 1.65 17.52 -1.05
CA TRP A 10 1.03 16.28 -0.62
C TRP A 10 1.65 15.11 -1.39
N ILE A 11 1.36 13.89 -0.92
CA ILE A 11 1.76 12.64 -1.58
C ILE A 11 0.48 11.92 -1.98
N GLU A 12 0.39 11.50 -3.24
CA GLU A 12 -0.66 10.61 -3.72
C GLU A 12 -0.26 9.16 -3.49
N ILE A 13 -1.20 8.35 -3.00
CA ILE A 13 -1.01 6.91 -2.81
C ILE A 13 -2.13 6.20 -3.55
N ASP A 14 -1.78 5.45 -4.59
CA ASP A 14 -2.72 4.71 -5.41
C ASP A 14 -3.00 3.31 -4.83
N ALA A 15 -4.20 3.16 -4.26
CA ALA A 15 -4.66 1.90 -3.69
C ALA A 15 -4.93 0.80 -4.73
N ALA A 16 -5.26 1.15 -5.97
CA ALA A 16 -5.47 0.20 -7.06
C ALA A 16 -4.13 -0.37 -7.53
N ALA A 17 -3.12 0.49 -7.70
CA ALA A 17 -1.77 0.04 -8.04
C ALA A 17 -1.20 -0.96 -7.02
N LEU A 18 -1.44 -0.75 -5.72
CA LEU A 18 -1.01 -1.68 -4.67
C LEU A 18 -1.68 -3.07 -4.81
N ARG A 19 -2.99 -3.11 -5.08
CA ARG A 19 -3.74 -4.36 -5.32
C ARG A 19 -3.24 -5.09 -6.56
N ASP A 20 -3.08 -4.35 -7.65
CA ASP A 20 -2.67 -4.90 -8.93
C ASP A 20 -1.26 -5.51 -8.83
N ASN A 21 -0.36 -4.85 -8.09
CA ASN A 21 0.97 -5.38 -7.80
C ASN A 21 0.92 -6.67 -6.97
N ALA A 22 0.14 -6.71 -5.89
CA ALA A 22 -0.03 -7.92 -5.09
C ALA A 22 -0.64 -9.07 -5.91
N ALA A 23 -1.66 -8.79 -6.72
CA ALA A 23 -2.30 -9.75 -7.62
C ALA A 23 -1.34 -10.22 -8.72
N HIS A 24 -0.46 -9.35 -9.23
CA HIS A 24 0.58 -9.72 -10.18
C HIS A 24 1.60 -10.68 -9.56
N LEU A 25 2.10 -10.38 -8.36
CA LEU A 25 3.00 -11.28 -7.63
C LEU A 25 2.33 -12.63 -7.34
N ARG A 26 1.06 -12.63 -6.93
CA ARG A 26 0.27 -13.86 -6.74
C ARG A 26 0.21 -14.72 -8.01
N ARG A 27 0.00 -14.11 -9.18
CA ARG A 27 0.00 -14.84 -10.46
C ARG A 27 1.35 -15.48 -10.78
N ILE A 28 2.45 -14.82 -10.42
CA ILE A 28 3.82 -15.32 -10.66
C ILE A 28 4.15 -16.49 -9.74
N ILE A 29 3.92 -16.35 -8.43
CA ILE A 29 4.34 -17.37 -7.44
C ILE A 29 3.38 -18.56 -7.37
N GLY A 30 2.19 -18.44 -7.97
CA GLY A 30 1.16 -19.47 -7.95
C GLY A 30 0.38 -19.56 -6.63
N PRO A 31 -0.66 -20.39 -6.56
CA PRO A 31 -1.59 -20.43 -5.43
C PRO A 31 -1.02 -21.09 -4.16
N HIS A 32 0.01 -21.94 -4.29
CA HIS A 32 0.53 -22.75 -3.18
C HIS A 32 1.68 -22.09 -2.41
N VAL A 33 2.16 -20.93 -2.87
CA VAL A 33 3.22 -20.18 -2.19
C VAL A 33 2.60 -19.06 -1.36
N MET A 34 3.02 -18.90 -0.11
CA MET A 34 2.57 -17.79 0.72
C MET A 34 3.14 -16.46 0.20
N LEU A 35 2.30 -15.44 0.09
CA LEU A 35 2.70 -14.07 -0.20
C LEU A 35 2.59 -13.26 1.10
N MET A 36 3.62 -12.50 1.44
CA MET A 36 3.63 -11.63 2.61
C MET A 36 4.00 -10.21 2.20
N ALA A 37 3.11 -9.26 2.42
CA ALA A 37 3.41 -7.85 2.30
C ALA A 37 4.17 -7.36 3.54
N VAL A 38 5.39 -6.86 3.33
CA VAL A 38 6.19 -6.27 4.41
C VAL A 38 5.86 -4.79 4.50
N VAL A 39 5.20 -4.37 5.58
CA VAL A 39 4.73 -2.97 5.77
C VAL A 39 5.55 -2.19 6.81
N LYS A 40 6.84 -2.52 6.95
CA LYS A 40 7.74 -1.81 7.88
C LYS A 40 7.83 -0.31 7.58
N ALA A 41 8.26 0.48 8.57
CA ALA A 41 8.45 1.93 8.42
C ALA A 41 7.20 2.64 7.87
N ASN A 42 6.04 2.36 8.47
CA ASN A 42 4.74 2.92 8.06
C ASN A 42 4.41 2.62 6.59
N ALA A 43 4.51 1.35 6.18
CA ALA A 43 4.43 0.91 4.78
C ALA A 43 5.37 1.69 3.85
N TYR A 44 6.64 1.85 4.25
CA TYR A 44 7.63 2.63 3.51
C TYR A 44 7.17 4.08 3.23
N GLY A 45 6.48 4.70 4.18
CA GLY A 45 5.95 6.05 4.06
C GLY A 45 4.57 6.17 3.39
N HIS A 46 3.93 5.05 3.05
CA HIS A 46 2.61 5.02 2.42
C HIS A 46 1.44 4.91 3.43
N ASP A 47 1.71 4.99 4.73
CA ASP A 47 0.76 4.74 5.81
C ASP A 47 0.35 3.26 5.93
N ALA A 48 0.84 2.60 6.98
CA ALA A 48 0.59 1.18 7.22
C ALA A 48 -0.89 0.88 7.49
N ALA A 49 -1.63 1.80 8.13
CA ALA A 49 -3.04 1.59 8.41
C ALA A 49 -3.88 1.65 7.13
N LEU A 50 -3.46 2.45 6.15
CA LEU A 50 -4.09 2.50 4.83
C LEU A 50 -3.67 1.34 3.93
N VAL A 51 -2.39 0.92 3.97
CA VAL A 51 -1.84 -0.08 3.03
C VAL A 51 -2.08 -1.52 3.45
N ALA A 52 -1.98 -1.85 4.75
CA ALA A 52 -2.12 -3.24 5.22
C ALA A 52 -3.41 -3.96 4.76
N PRO A 53 -4.60 -3.33 4.69
CA PRO A 53 -5.82 -4.00 4.23
C PRO A 53 -5.94 -4.12 2.69
N LEU A 54 -4.96 -3.63 1.92
CA LEU A 54 -5.03 -3.56 0.45
C LEU A 54 -4.35 -4.73 -0.27
N VAL A 55 -3.51 -5.50 0.43
CA VAL A 55 -2.52 -6.43 -0.13
C VAL A 55 -2.63 -7.84 0.43
#